data_AF-A0A929WUJ2-F1
#
_entry.id   AF-A0A929WUJ2-F1
#
_cell.length_a   1.000
_cell.length_b   1.000
_cell.length_c   1.000
_cell.angle_alpha   90.00
_cell.angle_beta   90.00
_cell.angle_gamma   90.00
#
_symmetry.space_group_name_H-M   'P 1'
#
loop_
_entity.id
_entity.type
_entity.pdbx_description
1 polymer ?
#
loop_
_entity_poly.entity_id
_entity_poly.type
_entity_poly.pdbx_seq_one_letter_code
_entity_poly.pdbx_strand_id
1 'polypeptide(L)'
;PNVVWVAAGAGWGGDSAAYPRGGRVVRSGDDWHLIPAFADEELPALKSRPQPHWWLTDVDLAPDGPRATLHGPGGVNVPLNLLLPGRANLGNAAQAVAAAVAMGIDPAVAAQAVSRVTEVAGRYSVHDVNGRSARLMLAKNPAGWQEAMTMIDPRVAQVVIGVNGQVPDGQDLSWLWDVDFSGVNRPGRRVIACGERGADLAVRLEYAGIHCDLVDLPMDALARCEPGRVEVLLNYTAMRDFKVLLDRKEGKR
;
A
#
# COMPACT_ATOMS: atom_id res chain seq x y z
N PRO A 1 -1.28 -30.41 8.90
CA PRO A 1 -1.03 -29.41 7.83
C PRO A 1 0.45 -28.99 7.81
N ASN A 2 1.07 -28.92 6.63
CA ASN A 2 2.43 -28.41 6.49
C ASN A 2 2.36 -26.87 6.54
N VAL A 3 2.84 -26.26 7.63
CA VAL A 3 2.75 -24.80 7.85
C VAL A 3 4.03 -24.13 7.36
N VAL A 4 3.90 -23.16 6.46
CA VAL A 4 5.03 -22.36 5.95
C VAL A 4 4.93 -20.92 6.47
N TRP A 5 5.78 -20.59 7.44
CA TRP A 5 5.93 -19.23 7.97
C TRP A 5 6.74 -18.32 7.04
N VAL A 6 6.18 -17.16 6.69
CA VAL A 6 6.82 -16.11 5.88
C VAL A 6 6.86 -14.80 6.67
N ALA A 7 8.05 -14.26 6.89
CA ALA A 7 8.27 -12.95 7.50
C ALA A 7 8.46 -11.89 6.40
N ALA A 8 7.34 -11.26 6.01
CA ALA A 8 7.29 -10.20 4.98
C ALA A 8 7.59 -8.78 5.52
N GLY A 9 7.83 -8.63 6.83
CA GLY A 9 7.86 -7.34 7.52
C GLY A 9 6.45 -6.79 7.80
N ALA A 10 6.36 -5.77 8.66
CA ALA A 10 5.10 -5.10 9.02
C ALA A 10 5.24 -3.59 8.87
N GLY A 11 4.25 -2.95 8.22
CA GLY A 11 4.15 -1.49 8.09
C GLY A 11 3.04 -0.85 8.92
N TRP A 12 2.09 -1.66 9.40
CA TRP A 12 0.94 -1.22 10.20
C TRP A 12 0.72 -2.20 11.36
N GLY A 13 0.66 -1.68 12.59
CA GLY A 13 0.48 -2.48 13.81
C GLY A 13 -0.81 -2.19 14.59
N GLY A 14 -1.55 -1.13 14.23
CA GLY A 14 -2.63 -0.55 15.03
C GLY A 14 -3.74 -1.53 15.39
N ASP A 15 -4.06 -2.47 14.50
CA ASP A 15 -5.17 -3.41 14.66
C ASP A 15 -4.75 -4.78 15.20
N SER A 16 -3.46 -4.96 15.50
CA SER A 16 -2.87 -6.24 15.88
C SER A 16 -2.61 -6.37 17.39
N ALA A 17 -3.58 -5.92 18.20
CA ALA A 17 -3.46 -5.83 19.66
C ALA A 17 -3.94 -7.07 20.41
N ALA A 18 -4.68 -7.97 19.76
CA ALA A 18 -5.30 -9.12 20.42
C ALA A 18 -4.94 -10.43 19.74
N TYR A 19 -4.82 -11.48 20.56
CA TYR A 19 -4.70 -12.85 20.08
C TYR A 19 -6.03 -13.58 20.34
N PRO A 20 -6.67 -14.17 19.31
CA PRO A 20 -8.03 -14.66 19.42
C PRO A 20 -8.18 -15.91 20.32
N ARG A 21 -7.07 -16.52 20.77
CA ARG A 21 -7.06 -17.72 21.60
C ARG A 21 -6.58 -17.48 23.04
N GLY A 22 -6.65 -16.23 23.52
CA GLY A 22 -6.23 -15.86 24.86
C GLY A 22 -4.85 -15.20 24.93
N GLY A 23 -4.54 -14.63 26.09
CA GLY A 23 -3.37 -13.81 26.35
C GLY A 23 -3.44 -12.39 25.81
N ARG A 24 -2.48 -11.56 26.22
CA ARG A 24 -2.24 -10.21 25.70
C ARG A 24 -0.99 -10.23 24.83
N VAL A 25 -1.07 -9.59 23.66
CA VAL A 25 0.07 -9.50 22.74
C VAL A 25 1.02 -8.41 23.23
N VAL A 26 2.26 -8.80 23.50
CA VAL A 26 3.38 -7.89 23.77
C VAL A 26 4.27 -7.87 22.53
N ARG A 27 4.58 -6.67 22.03
CA ARG A 27 5.47 -6.47 20.89
C ARG A 27 6.81 -5.89 21.34
N SER A 28 7.88 -6.33 20.70
CA SER A 28 9.23 -5.77 20.89
C SER A 28 9.94 -5.72 19.54
N GLY A 29 10.07 -4.50 18.98
CA GLY A 29 10.48 -4.33 17.59
C GLY A 29 9.55 -5.09 16.65
N ASP A 30 10.13 -5.94 15.79
CA ASP A 30 9.35 -6.80 14.89
C ASP A 30 8.81 -8.07 15.58
N ASP A 31 9.27 -8.39 16.79
CA ASP A 31 8.90 -9.62 17.50
C ASP A 31 7.61 -9.46 18.32
N TRP A 32 6.96 -10.57 18.64
CA TRP A 32 5.79 -10.60 19.52
C TRP A 32 5.72 -11.88 20.36
N HIS A 33 5.16 -11.76 21.55
CA HIS A 33 4.81 -12.89 22.41
C HIS A 33 3.54 -12.60 23.22
N LEU A 34 2.93 -13.66 23.75
CA LEU A 34 1.76 -13.58 24.60
C LEU A 34 2.18 -13.58 26.07
N ILE A 35 1.50 -12.77 26.87
CA ILE A 35 1.48 -12.86 28.33
C ILE A 35 0.06 -13.23 28.80
N PRO A 36 -0.12 -13.85 29.96
CA PRO A 36 -1.45 -14.08 30.52
C PRO A 36 -2.23 -12.78 30.69
N ALA A 37 -3.51 -12.77 30.32
CA ALA A 37 -4.44 -11.67 30.49
C ALA A 37 -5.05 -11.63 31.90
N PHE A 38 -5.12 -12.78 32.57
CA PHE A 38 -5.58 -12.98 33.95
C PHE A 38 -4.72 -14.04 34.65
N ALA A 39 -4.84 -14.12 35.98
CA ALA A 39 -4.13 -15.13 36.77
C ALA A 39 -4.53 -16.54 36.30
N ASP A 40 -3.54 -17.44 36.23
CA ASP A 40 -3.69 -18.86 35.87
C ASP A 40 -4.21 -19.14 34.44
N GLU A 41 -4.18 -18.15 33.54
CA GLU A 41 -4.49 -18.39 32.13
C GLU A 41 -3.42 -19.27 31.46
N GLU A 42 -3.85 -20.39 30.88
CA GLU A 42 -2.99 -21.22 30.04
C GLU A 42 -2.88 -20.60 28.64
N LEU A 43 -1.66 -20.30 28.21
CA LEU A 43 -1.41 -19.74 26.89
C LEU A 43 -1.45 -20.81 25.80
N PRO A 44 -1.90 -20.47 24.58
CA PRO A 44 -1.93 -21.40 23.45
C PRO A 44 -0.52 -21.87 23.05
N ALA A 45 -0.43 -23.02 22.36
CA ALA A 45 0.86 -23.59 21.94
C ALA A 45 1.73 -22.61 21.12
N LEU A 46 1.11 -21.86 20.19
CA LEU A 46 1.78 -20.75 19.50
C LEU A 46 1.56 -19.47 20.31
N LYS A 47 2.52 -19.18 21.19
CA LYS A 47 2.51 -18.03 22.11
C LYS A 47 3.58 -16.97 21.82
N SER A 48 4.36 -17.15 20.77
CA SER A 48 5.35 -16.18 20.33
C SER A 48 5.51 -16.26 18.82
N ARG A 49 6.14 -15.24 18.24
CA ARG A 49 6.48 -15.22 16.82
C ARG A 49 7.26 -16.50 16.47
N PRO A 50 6.80 -17.29 15.50
CA PRO A 50 7.54 -18.47 15.06
C PRO A 50 8.78 -18.04 14.29
N GLN A 51 9.81 -18.89 14.29
CA GLN A 51 10.94 -18.73 13.38
C GLN A 51 10.42 -18.82 11.93
N PRO A 52 10.68 -17.81 11.09
CA PRO A 52 10.20 -17.84 9.71
C PRO A 52 10.99 -18.85 8.89
N HIS A 53 10.31 -19.53 7.98
CA HIS A 53 10.99 -20.33 6.94
C HIS A 53 11.50 -19.46 5.81
N TRP A 54 10.78 -18.36 5.54
CA TRP A 54 11.11 -17.37 4.51
C TRP A 54 11.16 -15.98 5.11
N TRP A 55 12.16 -15.17 4.77
CA TRP A 55 12.27 -13.79 5.25
C TRP A 55 12.99 -12.90 4.26
N LEU A 56 12.80 -11.59 4.39
CA LEU A 56 13.42 -10.58 3.54
C LEU A 56 14.59 -9.89 4.26
N THR A 57 15.68 -9.65 3.55
CA THR A 57 16.77 -8.72 3.96
C THR A 57 17.04 -7.71 2.85
N ASP A 58 17.92 -6.73 3.13
CA ASP A 58 18.38 -5.75 2.15
C ASP A 58 17.23 -5.00 1.46
N VAL A 59 16.20 -4.67 2.24
CA VAL A 59 14.98 -4.06 1.74
C VAL A 59 15.24 -2.60 1.36
N ASP A 60 15.11 -2.31 0.06
CA ASP A 60 15.08 -0.97 -0.51
C ASP A 60 13.67 -0.70 -1.05
N LEU A 61 13.01 0.37 -0.58
CA LEU A 61 11.65 0.74 -0.98
C LEU A 61 11.69 1.87 -2.01
N ALA A 62 12.55 1.72 -3.01
CA ALA A 62 12.70 2.71 -4.06
C ALA A 62 11.37 2.93 -4.82
N PRO A 63 11.02 4.19 -5.21
CA PRO A 63 9.75 4.51 -5.86
C PRO A 63 9.54 3.87 -7.24
N ASP A 64 10.64 3.51 -7.91
CA ASP A 64 10.67 2.81 -9.20
C ASP A 64 10.48 1.29 -9.07
N GLY A 65 10.49 0.78 -7.84
CA GLY A 65 10.28 -0.64 -7.56
C GLY A 65 11.05 -1.10 -6.32
N PRO A 66 10.39 -1.74 -5.33
CA PRO A 66 11.06 -2.24 -4.15
C PRO A 66 11.94 -3.42 -4.50
N ARG A 67 13.08 -3.50 -3.80
CA ARG A 67 14.08 -4.54 -3.95
C ARG A 67 14.36 -5.17 -2.61
N ALA A 68 14.58 -6.47 -2.59
CA ALA A 68 15.03 -7.18 -1.41
C ALA A 68 15.66 -8.52 -1.78
N THR A 69 16.31 -9.11 -0.80
CA THR A 69 16.82 -10.47 -0.84
C THR A 69 15.83 -11.38 -0.11
N LEU A 70 15.26 -12.37 -0.81
CA LEU A 70 14.38 -13.38 -0.21
C LEU A 70 15.20 -14.62 0.16
N HIS A 71 15.20 -14.92 1.46
CA HIS A 71 15.80 -16.12 2.01
C HIS A 71 14.74 -17.19 2.24
N GLY A 72 15.13 -18.46 2.11
CA GLY A 72 14.25 -19.61 2.28
C GLY A 72 14.95 -20.88 2.75
N PRO A 73 14.20 -21.98 2.92
CA PRO A 73 14.74 -23.27 3.34
C PRO A 73 15.83 -23.79 2.40
N GLY A 74 16.76 -24.60 2.92
CA GLY A 74 17.83 -25.20 2.11
C GLY A 74 18.89 -24.21 1.62
N GLY A 75 18.97 -23.02 2.24
CA GLY A 75 19.93 -21.98 1.85
C GLY A 75 19.48 -21.17 0.62
N VAL A 76 18.19 -21.24 0.25
CA VAL A 76 17.64 -20.42 -0.82
C VAL A 76 17.87 -18.96 -0.51
N ASN A 77 18.39 -18.24 -1.50
CA ASN A 77 18.66 -16.83 -1.46
C ASN A 77 18.49 -16.25 -2.87
N VAL A 78 17.38 -15.55 -3.12
CA VAL A 78 17.03 -15.03 -4.45
C VAL A 78 16.65 -13.55 -4.39
N PRO A 79 17.06 -12.74 -5.38
CA PRO A 79 16.66 -11.34 -5.44
C PRO A 79 15.19 -11.21 -5.84
N LEU A 80 14.47 -10.32 -5.16
CA LEU A 80 13.17 -9.81 -5.55
C LEU A 80 13.34 -8.37 -6.00
N ASN A 81 13.18 -8.11 -7.30
CA ASN A 81 13.18 -6.77 -7.88
C ASN A 81 11.82 -6.53 -8.50
N LEU A 82 10.91 -5.86 -7.81
CA LEU A 82 9.52 -5.74 -8.27
C LEU A 82 9.32 -4.48 -9.11
N LEU A 83 8.45 -4.56 -10.10
CA LEU A 83 7.94 -3.38 -10.82
C LEU A 83 6.74 -2.75 -10.08
N LEU A 84 6.00 -3.55 -9.29
CA LEU A 84 4.96 -3.03 -8.40
C LEU A 84 5.59 -2.33 -7.18
N PRO A 85 5.15 -1.10 -6.84
CA PRO A 85 5.75 -0.34 -5.74
C PRO A 85 5.35 -0.87 -4.36
N GLY A 86 6.13 -0.49 -3.35
CA GLY A 86 5.77 -0.58 -1.93
C GLY A 86 5.99 -1.92 -1.24
N ARG A 87 6.06 -1.86 0.09
CA ARG A 87 6.37 -2.97 0.98
C ARG A 87 5.30 -4.06 0.93
N ALA A 88 4.03 -3.69 0.82
CA ALA A 88 2.95 -4.67 0.75
C ALA A 88 3.10 -5.61 -0.44
N ASN A 89 3.48 -5.09 -1.62
CA ASN A 89 3.71 -5.90 -2.80
C ASN A 89 4.98 -6.76 -2.68
N LEU A 90 6.02 -6.25 -2.01
CA LEU A 90 7.20 -7.05 -1.67
C LEU A 90 6.85 -8.24 -0.76
N GLY A 91 6.00 -8.02 0.25
CA GLY A 91 5.49 -9.06 1.12
C GLY A 91 4.63 -10.09 0.38
N ASN A 92 3.73 -9.63 -0.48
CA ASN A 92 2.92 -10.50 -1.33
C ASN A 92 3.80 -11.36 -2.25
N ALA A 93 4.85 -10.78 -2.83
CA ALA A 93 5.78 -11.51 -3.68
C ALA A 93 6.54 -12.58 -2.89
N ALA A 94 7.02 -12.28 -1.69
CA ALA A 94 7.66 -13.28 -0.82
C ALA A 94 6.73 -14.45 -0.51
N GLN A 95 5.46 -14.17 -0.19
CA GLN A 95 4.45 -15.21 0.06
C GLN A 95 4.14 -16.03 -1.20
N ALA A 96 4.04 -15.38 -2.37
CA ALA A 96 3.81 -16.04 -3.65
C ALA A 96 4.98 -16.98 -4.04
N VAL A 97 6.21 -16.53 -3.85
CA VAL A 97 7.41 -17.37 -4.09
C VAL A 97 7.44 -18.55 -3.12
N ALA A 98 7.20 -18.33 -1.82
CA ALA A 98 7.16 -19.41 -0.83
C ALA A 98 6.08 -20.47 -1.19
N ALA A 99 4.90 -20.02 -1.65
CA ALA A 99 3.84 -20.92 -2.10
C ALA A 99 4.23 -21.70 -3.37
N ALA A 100 4.82 -21.03 -4.37
CA ALA A 100 5.27 -21.68 -5.59
C ALA A 100 6.35 -22.74 -5.32
N VAL A 101 7.30 -22.43 -4.42
CA VAL A 101 8.35 -23.37 -4.02
C VAL A 101 7.78 -24.57 -3.27
N ALA A 102 6.77 -24.37 -2.42
CA ALA A 102 6.05 -25.46 -1.77
C ALA A 102 5.32 -26.37 -2.79
N MET A 103 5.05 -25.88 -4.01
CA MET A 103 4.50 -26.64 -5.14
C MET A 103 5.57 -27.24 -6.05
N GLY A 104 6.86 -27.14 -5.69
CA GLY A 104 7.98 -27.71 -6.45
C GLY A 104 8.55 -26.81 -7.55
N ILE A 105 8.19 -25.52 -7.58
CA ILE A 105 8.78 -24.56 -8.51
C ILE A 105 10.14 -24.10 -7.98
N ASP A 106 11.12 -23.96 -8.88
CA ASP A 106 12.42 -23.39 -8.55
C ASP A 106 12.28 -21.95 -8.00
N PRO A 107 12.91 -21.61 -6.85
CA PRO A 107 12.79 -20.30 -6.24
C PRO A 107 13.20 -19.13 -7.15
N ALA A 108 14.24 -19.30 -7.97
CA ALA A 108 14.70 -18.24 -8.87
C ALA A 108 13.71 -18.02 -10.01
N VAL A 109 13.13 -19.09 -10.55
CA VAL A 109 12.05 -19.02 -11.56
C VAL A 109 10.83 -18.30 -10.99
N ALA A 110 10.39 -18.66 -9.78
CA ALA A 110 9.25 -18.02 -9.13
C ALA A 110 9.50 -16.53 -8.85
N ALA A 111 10.68 -16.19 -8.32
CA ALA A 111 11.09 -14.80 -8.06
C ALA A 111 11.09 -13.96 -9.34
N GLN A 112 11.67 -14.47 -10.43
CA GLN A 112 11.67 -13.77 -11.71
C GLN A 112 10.26 -13.59 -12.29
N ALA A 113 9.38 -14.58 -12.14
CA ALA A 113 8.02 -14.50 -12.64
C ALA A 113 7.22 -13.41 -11.91
N VAL A 114 7.24 -13.38 -10.58
CA VAL A 114 6.51 -12.36 -9.81
C VAL A 114 7.07 -10.95 -10.00
N SER A 115 8.39 -10.82 -10.23
CA SER A 115 9.06 -9.56 -10.53
C SER A 115 8.61 -8.89 -11.84
N ARG A 116 7.99 -9.64 -12.77
CA ARG A 116 7.52 -9.11 -14.06
C ARG A 116 6.11 -8.51 -14.02
N VAL A 117 5.41 -8.59 -12.89
CA VAL A 117 4.07 -8.02 -12.76
C VAL A 117 4.14 -6.50 -12.72
N THR A 118 3.49 -5.82 -13.66
CA THR A 118 3.52 -4.35 -13.81
C THR A 118 2.29 -3.65 -13.26
N GLU A 119 1.14 -4.33 -13.20
CA GLU A 119 -0.10 -3.80 -12.67
C GLU A 119 -0.99 -4.93 -12.13
N VAL A 120 -1.92 -4.59 -11.25
CA VAL A 120 -2.98 -5.51 -10.81
C VAL A 120 -4.32 -4.78 -10.82
N ALA A 121 -5.20 -5.16 -11.75
CA ALA A 121 -6.53 -4.60 -11.89
C ALA A 121 -6.54 -3.07 -12.03
N GLY A 122 -5.58 -2.51 -12.78
CA GLY A 122 -5.42 -1.08 -13.01
C GLY A 122 -4.82 -0.30 -11.83
N ARG A 123 -4.39 -0.98 -10.76
CA ARG A 123 -3.56 -0.34 -9.73
C ARG A 123 -2.17 -0.08 -10.30
N TYR A 124 -1.62 1.09 -10.03
CA TYR A 124 -0.31 1.56 -10.50
C TYR A 124 -0.22 1.84 -12.00
N SER A 125 -1.34 1.78 -12.73
CA SER A 125 -1.36 2.12 -14.14
C SER A 125 -1.00 3.60 -14.33
N VAL A 126 -0.34 3.88 -15.44
CA VAL A 126 0.06 5.23 -15.84
C VAL A 126 -0.72 5.62 -17.08
N HIS A 127 -1.42 6.74 -17.01
CA HIS A 127 -2.24 7.28 -18.09
C HIS A 127 -1.72 8.65 -18.51
N ASP A 128 -1.60 8.90 -19.82
CA ASP A 128 -1.29 10.22 -20.36
C ASP A 128 -2.57 11.03 -20.57
N VAL A 129 -2.71 12.14 -19.83
CA VAL A 129 -3.84 13.06 -19.96
C VAL A 129 -3.31 14.44 -20.33
N ASN A 130 -3.28 14.74 -21.63
CA ASN A 130 -2.81 16.02 -22.17
C ASN A 130 -1.39 16.39 -21.66
N GLY A 131 -0.44 15.46 -21.76
CA GLY A 131 0.95 15.65 -21.31
C GLY A 131 1.16 15.49 -19.80
N ARG A 132 0.15 14.99 -19.07
CA ARG A 132 0.24 14.66 -17.64
C ARG A 132 0.25 13.15 -17.49
N SER A 133 1.38 12.61 -17.04
CA SER A 133 1.57 11.20 -16.77
C SER A 133 1.03 10.89 -15.37
N ALA A 134 -0.24 10.50 -15.31
CA ALA A 134 -0.99 10.24 -14.08
C ALA A 134 -0.82 8.78 -13.65
N ARG A 135 -0.11 8.55 -12.53
CA ARG A 135 0.04 7.22 -11.92
C ARG A 135 -1.07 7.02 -10.89
N LEU A 136 -1.93 6.01 -11.11
CA LEU A 136 -3.10 5.76 -10.28
C LEU A 136 -2.78 4.81 -9.11
N MET A 137 -3.14 5.20 -7.89
CA MET A 137 -2.98 4.38 -6.68
C MET A 137 -4.31 4.28 -5.93
N LEU A 138 -4.69 3.06 -5.57
CA LEU A 138 -5.93 2.78 -4.84
C LEU A 138 -5.63 2.59 -3.36
N ALA A 139 -6.33 3.33 -2.51
CA ALA A 139 -6.30 3.13 -1.07
C ALA A 139 -7.73 3.17 -0.50
N LYS A 140 -8.07 2.21 0.37
CA LYS A 140 -9.46 2.02 0.85
C LYS A 140 -9.64 2.17 2.36
N ASN A 141 -8.57 2.01 3.11
CA ASN A 141 -8.59 1.98 4.58
C ASN A 141 -7.28 2.57 5.10
N PRO A 142 -7.19 2.90 6.40
CA PRO A 142 -6.02 3.59 6.95
C PRO A 142 -4.69 2.90 6.61
N ALA A 143 -4.59 1.59 6.80
CA ALA A 143 -3.40 0.81 6.46
C ALA A 143 -3.02 0.91 4.97
N GLY A 144 -4.01 0.81 4.06
CA GLY A 144 -3.78 0.94 2.62
C GLY A 144 -3.39 2.36 2.21
N TRP A 145 -3.93 3.38 2.87
CA TRP A 145 -3.50 4.77 2.67
C TRP A 145 -2.08 4.99 3.16
N GLN A 146 -1.74 4.48 4.35
CA GLN A 146 -0.39 4.58 4.90
C GLN A 146 0.63 3.92 3.97
N GLU A 147 0.31 2.74 3.45
CA GLU A 147 1.13 2.05 2.47
C GLU A 147 1.26 2.87 1.18
N ALA A 148 0.16 3.42 0.65
CA ALA A 148 0.20 4.26 -0.55
C ALA A 148 1.07 5.52 -0.37
N MET A 149 1.06 6.13 0.82
CA MET A 149 1.93 7.28 1.13
C MET A 149 3.42 6.96 0.98
N THR A 150 3.84 5.72 1.30
CA THR A 150 5.23 5.29 1.12
C THR A 150 5.63 5.10 -0.35
N MET A 151 4.64 4.92 -1.24
CA MET A 151 4.87 4.66 -2.68
C MET A 151 5.00 5.95 -3.50
N ILE A 152 4.62 7.10 -2.94
CA ILE A 152 4.67 8.40 -3.63
C ILE A 152 6.11 8.74 -3.99
N ASP A 153 6.40 8.94 -5.28
CA ASP A 153 7.74 9.32 -5.70
C ASP A 153 8.10 10.70 -5.13
N PRO A 154 9.15 10.80 -4.28
CA PRO A 154 9.60 12.04 -3.66
C PRO A 154 9.95 13.15 -4.66
N ARG A 155 10.23 12.80 -5.92
CA ARG A 155 10.61 13.70 -7.01
C ARG A 155 9.39 14.21 -7.79
N VAL A 156 8.18 13.73 -7.50
CA VAL A 156 6.96 14.19 -8.15
C VAL A 156 6.38 15.38 -7.39
N ALA A 157 6.28 16.51 -8.08
CA ALA A 157 5.88 17.79 -7.50
C ALA A 157 4.35 17.97 -7.36
N GLN A 158 3.54 17.02 -7.87
CA GLN A 158 2.08 17.19 -7.99
C GLN A 158 1.36 15.92 -7.55
N VAL A 159 0.47 16.06 -6.57
CA VAL A 159 -0.32 14.96 -6.04
C VAL A 159 -1.80 15.33 -6.07
N VAL A 160 -2.61 14.45 -6.62
CA VAL A 160 -4.07 14.51 -6.54
C VAL A 160 -4.54 13.46 -5.55
N ILE A 161 -5.37 13.87 -4.60
CA ILE A 161 -6.00 12.97 -3.62
C ILE A 161 -7.51 13.10 -3.76
N GLY A 162 -8.20 11.98 -3.99
CA GLY A 162 -9.64 11.96 -4.20
C GLY A 162 -10.36 10.98 -3.30
N VAL A 163 -11.42 11.45 -2.64
CA VAL A 163 -12.21 10.67 -1.69
C VAL A 163 -13.70 10.84 -1.98
N ASN A 164 -14.36 9.70 -2.20
CA ASN A 164 -15.83 9.59 -2.21
C ASN A 164 -16.34 8.97 -0.91
N GLY A 165 -17.65 9.08 -0.66
CA GLY A 165 -18.30 8.57 0.56
C GLY A 165 -19.43 7.58 0.29
N GLN A 166 -19.27 6.70 -0.71
CA GLN A 166 -20.31 5.73 -1.09
C GLN A 166 -20.24 4.47 -0.20
N VAL A 167 -21.27 3.62 -0.26
CA VAL A 167 -21.30 2.35 0.50
C VAL A 167 -20.02 1.51 0.35
N PRO A 168 -19.43 1.33 -0.85
CA PRO A 168 -18.18 0.58 -1.00
C PRO A 168 -16.93 1.28 -0.46
N ASP A 169 -16.99 2.59 -0.22
CA ASP A 169 -15.89 3.42 0.27
C ASP A 169 -15.89 3.57 1.80
N GLY A 170 -17.05 3.36 2.43
CA GLY A 170 -17.34 3.81 3.79
C GLY A 170 -17.97 5.21 3.76
N GLN A 171 -19.21 5.30 4.22
CA GLN A 171 -19.95 6.57 4.26
C GLN A 171 -19.47 7.49 5.39
N ASP A 172 -19.03 6.88 6.49
CA ASP A 172 -18.29 7.56 7.55
C ASP A 172 -16.82 7.68 7.15
N LEU A 173 -16.33 8.92 7.15
CA LEU A 173 -14.95 9.27 6.79
C LEU A 173 -14.06 9.52 8.00
N SER A 174 -14.49 9.11 9.21
CA SER A 174 -13.67 9.15 10.42
C SER A 174 -12.30 8.49 10.22
N TRP A 175 -12.20 7.47 9.37
CA TRP A 175 -10.95 6.81 9.01
C TRP A 175 -9.89 7.75 8.41
N LEU A 176 -10.27 8.90 7.84
CA LEU A 176 -9.31 9.92 7.36
C LEU A 176 -8.40 10.42 8.50
N TRP A 177 -8.90 10.40 9.74
CA TRP A 177 -8.16 10.85 10.91
C TRP A 177 -7.11 9.83 11.38
N ASP A 178 -7.26 8.57 11.00
CA ASP A 178 -6.29 7.51 11.30
C ASP A 178 -5.14 7.44 10.27
N VAL A 179 -5.23 8.21 9.18
CA VAL A 179 -4.21 8.26 8.12
C VAL A 179 -3.19 9.36 8.42
N ASP A 180 -1.90 9.03 8.37
CA ASP A 180 -0.83 10.02 8.35
C ASP A 180 -0.52 10.46 6.90
N PHE A 181 -0.92 11.69 6.56
CA PHE A 181 -0.70 12.32 5.26
C PHE A 181 0.69 13.00 5.13
N SER A 182 1.58 12.88 6.10
CA SER A 182 2.93 13.46 6.04
C SER A 182 3.69 13.09 4.76
N GLY A 183 3.40 11.93 4.16
CA GLY A 183 3.96 11.47 2.89
C GLY A 183 3.73 12.42 1.70
N VAL A 184 2.70 13.27 1.72
CA VAL A 184 2.46 14.29 0.68
C VAL A 184 3.00 15.67 1.06
N ASN A 185 3.25 15.94 2.35
CA ASN A 185 3.73 17.23 2.83
C ASN A 185 5.21 17.45 2.48
N ARG A 186 5.48 18.19 1.39
CA ARG A 186 6.84 18.54 0.99
C ARG A 186 6.94 19.96 0.44
N PRO A 187 8.08 20.65 0.65
CA PRO A 187 8.31 21.97 0.08
C PRO A 187 8.11 21.98 -1.45
N GLY A 188 7.31 22.92 -1.93
CA GLY A 188 7.04 23.10 -3.36
C GLY A 188 6.12 22.06 -3.98
N ARG A 189 5.59 21.10 -3.21
CA ARG A 189 4.62 20.13 -3.72
C ARG A 189 3.23 20.74 -3.80
N ARG A 190 2.60 20.67 -4.96
CA ARG A 190 1.18 20.97 -5.15
C ARG A 190 0.34 19.75 -4.78
N VAL A 191 -0.62 19.95 -3.88
CA VAL A 191 -1.62 18.95 -3.49
C VAL A 191 -3.00 19.45 -3.90
N ILE A 192 -3.79 18.58 -4.52
CA ILE A 192 -5.16 18.90 -4.95
C ILE A 192 -6.11 17.85 -4.39
N ALA A 193 -7.06 18.27 -3.57
CA ALA A 193 -8.15 17.45 -3.05
C ALA A 193 -9.33 17.44 -4.04
N CYS A 194 -9.98 16.28 -4.18
CA CYS A 194 -11.17 16.13 -5.03
C CYS A 194 -12.07 14.98 -4.58
N GLY A 195 -13.14 14.74 -5.36
CA GLY A 195 -14.14 13.72 -5.09
C GLY A 195 -15.32 14.28 -4.32
N GLU A 196 -16.38 13.47 -4.20
CA GLU A 196 -17.63 13.81 -3.51
C GLU A 196 -17.40 14.37 -2.10
N ARG A 197 -16.35 13.90 -1.43
CA ARG A 197 -15.99 14.28 -0.06
C ARG A 197 -14.64 14.98 -0.01
N GLY A 198 -14.27 15.67 -1.10
CA GLY A 198 -13.04 16.44 -1.22
C GLY A 198 -12.93 17.55 -0.17
N ALA A 199 -14.04 18.15 0.26
CA ALA A 199 -14.05 19.16 1.31
C ALA A 199 -13.66 18.59 2.70
N ASP A 200 -14.20 17.42 3.07
CA ASP A 200 -13.80 16.71 4.30
C ASP A 200 -12.31 16.37 4.28
N LEU A 201 -11.82 15.90 3.13
CA LEU A 201 -10.40 15.63 2.90
C LEU A 201 -9.55 16.89 3.01
N ALA A 202 -9.96 18.00 2.42
CA ALA A 202 -9.24 19.27 2.47
C ALA A 202 -9.09 19.77 3.92
N VAL A 203 -10.16 19.67 4.73
CA VAL A 203 -10.10 19.98 6.17
C VAL A 203 -9.10 19.06 6.88
N ARG A 204 -9.14 17.74 6.62
CA ARG A 204 -8.18 16.80 7.22
C ARG A 204 -6.74 17.13 6.84
N LEU A 205 -6.47 17.49 5.58
CA LEU A 205 -5.15 17.88 5.09
C LEU A 205 -4.66 19.18 5.74
N GLU A 206 -5.55 20.16 5.93
CA GLU A 206 -5.24 21.40 6.64
C GLU A 206 -4.78 21.13 8.09
N TYR A 207 -5.47 20.22 8.80
CA TYR A 207 -5.04 19.77 10.14
C TYR A 207 -3.68 19.06 10.16
N ALA A 208 -3.26 18.49 9.03
CA ALA A 208 -1.91 17.94 8.86
C ALA A 208 -0.88 18.98 8.37
N GLY A 209 -1.25 20.26 8.27
CA GLY A 209 -0.40 21.32 7.76
C GLY A 209 -0.13 21.21 6.25
N ILE A 210 -1.06 20.62 5.50
CA ILE A 210 -0.98 20.43 4.04
C ILE A 210 -2.07 21.28 3.39
N HIS A 211 -1.69 22.45 2.91
CA HIS A 211 -2.58 23.28 2.10
C HIS A 211 -2.79 22.64 0.73
N CYS A 212 -4.05 22.59 0.27
CA CYS A 212 -4.41 22.01 -1.01
C CYS A 212 -5.41 22.88 -1.77
N ASP A 213 -5.40 22.76 -3.10
CA ASP A 213 -6.51 23.23 -3.92
C ASP A 213 -7.67 22.24 -3.80
N LEU A 214 -8.91 22.71 -3.89
CA LEU A 214 -10.11 21.88 -3.90
C LEU A 214 -10.84 22.02 -5.23
N VAL A 215 -11.17 20.88 -5.84
CA VAL A 215 -11.99 20.77 -7.06
C VAL A 215 -12.92 19.56 -6.96
N ASP A 216 -13.96 19.52 -7.79
CA ASP A 216 -14.97 18.47 -7.66
C ASP A 216 -14.48 17.11 -8.18
N LEU A 217 -13.92 17.06 -9.39
CA LEU A 217 -13.59 15.81 -10.06
C LEU A 217 -12.08 15.58 -10.21
N PRO A 218 -11.60 14.33 -10.19
CA PRO A 218 -10.18 14.02 -10.45
C PRO A 218 -9.69 14.51 -11.83
N MET A 219 -10.58 14.57 -12.83
CA MET A 219 -10.26 15.15 -14.14
C MET A 219 -9.96 16.65 -14.07
N ASP A 220 -10.71 17.38 -13.23
CA ASP A 220 -10.48 18.82 -13.02
C ASP A 220 -9.20 19.04 -12.22
N ALA A 221 -8.91 18.16 -11.27
CA ALA A 221 -7.66 18.17 -10.51
C ALA A 221 -6.46 17.98 -11.44
N LEU A 222 -6.52 17.00 -12.35
CA LEU A 222 -5.48 16.84 -13.38
C LEU A 222 -5.35 18.08 -14.26
N ALA A 223 -6.45 18.72 -14.67
CA ALA A 223 -6.39 19.93 -15.50
C ALA A 223 -5.67 21.11 -14.81
N ARG A 224 -5.67 21.14 -13.46
CA ARG A 224 -4.94 22.12 -12.62
C ARG A 224 -3.47 21.77 -12.41
N CYS A 225 -3.05 20.55 -12.71
CA CYS A 225 -1.64 20.18 -12.71
C CYS A 225 -0.92 20.74 -13.94
N GLU A 226 0.36 21.04 -13.81
CA GLU A 226 1.29 21.27 -14.92
C GLU A 226 1.58 19.95 -15.67
N PRO A 227 1.97 20.00 -16.96
CA PRO A 227 2.48 18.83 -17.67
C PRO A 227 3.64 18.15 -16.93
N GLY A 228 3.72 16.82 -17.03
CA GLY A 228 4.69 16.01 -16.31
C GLY A 228 4.04 14.92 -15.45
N ARG A 229 4.79 14.37 -14.50
CA ARG A 229 4.31 13.27 -13.64
C ARG A 229 3.36 13.80 -12.57
N VAL A 230 2.30 13.04 -12.31
CA VAL A 230 1.30 13.30 -11.28
C VAL A 230 0.99 12.00 -10.55
N GLU A 231 1.06 12.02 -9.22
CA GLU A 231 0.59 10.90 -8.39
C GLU A 231 -0.89 11.09 -8.07
N VAL A 232 -1.73 10.10 -8.35
CA VAL A 232 -3.18 10.20 -8.18
C VAL A 232 -3.65 9.11 -7.22
N LEU A 233 -3.96 9.49 -5.99
CA LEU A 233 -4.42 8.60 -4.93
C LEU A 233 -5.94 8.73 -4.79
N LEU A 234 -6.66 7.65 -5.06
CA LEU A 234 -8.12 7.64 -5.03
C LEU A 234 -8.63 6.50 -4.17
N ASN A 235 -9.76 6.71 -3.47
CA ASN A 235 -10.51 5.59 -2.92
C ASN A 235 -11.36 4.88 -3.99
N TYR A 236 -12.14 3.87 -3.60
CA TYR A 236 -12.61 2.86 -4.55
C TYR A 236 -13.54 3.41 -5.63
N THR A 237 -14.63 4.07 -5.28
CA THR A 237 -15.55 4.60 -6.30
C THR A 237 -14.94 5.77 -7.05
N ALA A 238 -14.14 6.62 -6.38
CA ALA A 238 -13.40 7.69 -7.04
C ALA A 238 -12.47 7.14 -8.13
N MET A 239 -11.72 6.07 -7.85
CA MET A 239 -10.87 5.40 -8.84
C MET A 239 -11.69 4.75 -9.95
N ARG A 240 -12.73 3.99 -9.60
CA ARG A 240 -13.58 3.28 -10.56
C ARG A 240 -14.17 4.26 -11.58
N ASP A 241 -14.78 5.33 -11.09
CA ASP A 241 -15.48 6.30 -11.93
C ASP A 241 -14.50 7.12 -12.76
N PHE A 242 -13.33 7.45 -12.19
CA PHE A 242 -12.26 8.09 -12.92
C PHE A 242 -11.69 7.20 -14.05
N LYS A 243 -11.51 5.90 -13.78
CA LYS A 243 -11.03 4.95 -14.79
C LYS A 243 -11.99 4.83 -15.97
N VAL A 244 -13.30 4.82 -15.73
CA VAL A 244 -14.30 4.84 -16.81
C VAL A 244 -14.14 6.07 -17.71
N LEU A 245 -13.77 7.23 -17.15
CA LEU A 245 -13.52 8.44 -17.93
C LEU A 245 -12.21 8.37 -18.73
N LEU A 246 -11.15 7.80 -18.14
CA LEU A 246 -9.86 7.61 -18.81
C LEU A 246 -9.97 6.62 -19.97
N ASP A 247 -10.56 5.45 -19.73
CA ASP A 247 -10.73 4.41 -20.75
C ASP A 247 -11.57 4.92 -21.95
N ARG A 248 -12.60 5.75 -21.68
CA ARG A 248 -13.39 6.42 -22.74
C ARG A 248 -12.60 7.44 -23.57
N LYS A 249 -11.58 8.08 -23.00
CA LYS A 249 -10.70 9.01 -23.71
C LYS A 249 -9.65 8.27 -24.52
N GLU A 250 -9.08 7.20 -23.97
CA GLU A 250 -8.08 6.37 -24.65
C GLU A 250 -8.69 5.61 -25.83
N GLY A 251 -9.89 5.04 -25.69
CA GLY A 251 -10.60 4.40 -26.79
C GLY A 251 -11.14 5.35 -27.88
N LYS A 252 -10.97 6.66 -27.72
CA LYS A 252 -11.31 7.69 -28.72
C LYS A 252 -10.07 8.30 -29.41
N ARG A 253 -8.86 7.88 -29.04
CA ARG A 253 -7.62 8.16 -29.78
C ARG A 253 -7.45 7.13 -30.90
#